data_AF-A0A6L9SQH1-F1
#
_entry.id   AF-A0A6L9SQH1-F1
#
_cell.length_a   1.000
_cell.length_b   1.000
_cell.length_c   1.000
_cell.angle_alpha   90.00
_cell.angle_beta   90.00
_cell.angle_gamma   90.00
#
_symmetry.space_group_name_H-M   'P 1'
#
loop_
_entity.id
_entity.type
_entity.pdbx_description
1 polymer ?
#
loop_
_entity_poly.entity_id
_entity_poly.type
_entity_poly.pdbx_seq_one_letter_code
_entity_poly.pdbx_strand_id
1 'polypeptide(L)'
;MLSWHDVWLIAANAPAGSRLATLLDERNAWTPADWWLRSIEYSLRWLVWAKTRDGQRNRGKPKPTPAPGETTPKRRDPELTGMSKRQLRAYLNRPRVALT
;
A
#
# COMPACT_ATOMS: atom_id res chain seq x y z
N MET A 1 -18.82 -11.77 27.33
CA MET A 1 -19.24 -10.84 26.25
C MET A 1 -17.99 -10.51 25.45
N LEU A 2 -18.06 -10.51 24.11
CA LEU A 2 -16.99 -10.04 23.23
C LEU A 2 -16.98 -8.51 23.21
N SER A 3 -15.83 -7.90 23.47
CA SER A 3 -15.64 -6.46 23.35
C SER A 3 -15.20 -6.08 21.94
N TRP A 4 -15.30 -4.79 21.59
CA TRP A 4 -14.79 -4.28 20.31
C TRP A 4 -13.27 -4.49 20.17
N HIS A 5 -12.54 -4.51 21.29
CA HIS A 5 -11.11 -4.82 21.31
C HIS A 5 -10.83 -6.26 20.86
N ASP A 6 -11.66 -7.22 21.29
CA ASP A 6 -11.53 -8.63 20.90
C ASP A 6 -11.84 -8.82 19.41
N VAL A 7 -12.84 -8.12 18.88
CA VAL A 7 -13.16 -8.12 17.44
C VAL A 7 -11.99 -7.56 16.63
N TRP A 8 -11.38 -6.47 17.09
CA TRP A 8 -10.20 -5.90 16.45
C TRP A 8 -9.01 -6.87 16.49
N LEU A 9 -8.76 -7.54 17.61
CA LEU A 9 -7.69 -8.53 17.74
C LEU A 9 -7.89 -9.72 16.78
N ILE A 10 -9.12 -10.21 16.62
CA ILE A 10 -9.44 -11.29 15.68
C ILE A 10 -9.17 -10.84 14.24
N ALA A 11 -9.59 -9.63 13.87
CA ALA A 11 -9.36 -9.10 12.54
C ALA A 11 -7.87 -8.85 12.25
N ALA A 12 -7.12 -8.35 13.23
CA ALA A 12 -5.68 -8.07 13.10
C ALA A 12 -4.83 -9.34 13.01
N ASN A 13 -5.26 -10.45 13.63
CA ASN A 13 -4.58 -11.74 13.57
C ASN A 13 -5.15 -12.68 12.49
N ALA A 14 -6.09 -12.19 11.67
CA ALA A 14 -6.63 -12.98 10.57
C ALA A 14 -5.54 -13.27 9.53
N PRO A 15 -5.54 -14.46 8.91
CA PRO A 15 -4.50 -14.82 7.95
C PRO A 15 -4.52 -13.90 6.72
N ALA A 16 -3.34 -13.68 6.13
CA ALA A 16 -3.22 -12.97 4.86
C ALA A 16 -4.05 -13.67 3.77
N GLY A 17 -4.75 -12.89 2.95
CA GLY A 17 -5.74 -13.35 1.96
C GLY A 17 -7.16 -13.47 2.53
N SER A 18 -7.37 -13.38 3.84
CA SER A 18 -8.72 -13.38 4.42
C SER A 18 -9.43 -12.04 4.19
N ARG A 19 -10.76 -12.07 4.04
CA ARG A 19 -11.57 -10.85 3.85
C ARG A 19 -11.40 -9.84 4.98
N LEU A 20 -11.23 -10.30 6.22
CA LEU A 20 -11.01 -9.41 7.36
C LEU A 20 -9.66 -8.71 7.29
N ALA A 21 -8.58 -9.45 6.99
CA ALA A 21 -7.25 -8.89 6.85
C ALA A 21 -7.18 -7.88 5.68
N THR A 22 -7.82 -8.20 4.55
CA THR A 22 -7.89 -7.31 3.36
C THR A 22 -8.66 -6.01 3.62
N LEU A 23 -9.72 -6.06 4.44
CA LEU A 23 -10.49 -4.86 4.79
C LEU A 23 -9.71 -3.93 5.73
N LEU A 24 -8.84 -4.47 6.58
CA LEU A 24 -7.96 -3.67 7.43
C LEU A 24 -6.81 -3.03 6.65
N ASP A 25 -6.16 -3.79 5.78
CA ASP A 25 -5.12 -3.32 4.88
C ASP A 25 -5.22 -4.06 3.55
N GLU A 26 -5.38 -3.31 2.46
CA GLU A 26 -5.47 -3.86 1.10
C GLU A 26 -4.24 -4.71 0.74
N ARG A 27 -3.06 -4.44 1.35
CA ARG A 27 -1.83 -5.22 1.13
C ARG A 27 -1.95 -6.66 1.60
N ASN A 28 -2.79 -6.91 2.59
CA ASN A 28 -3.06 -8.25 3.10
C ASN A 28 -3.98 -9.06 2.19
N ALA A 29 -4.45 -8.50 1.06
CA ALA A 29 -5.17 -9.26 0.05
C ALA A 29 -4.35 -10.42 -0.53
N TRP A 30 -3.03 -10.28 -0.53
CA TRP A 30 -2.12 -11.29 -1.05
C TRP A 30 -1.50 -12.13 0.05
N THR A 31 -1.42 -13.43 -0.21
CA THR A 31 -0.66 -14.35 0.60
C THR A 31 0.85 -14.19 0.33
N PRO A 32 1.73 -14.67 1.22
CA PRO A 32 3.18 -14.65 0.97
C PRO A 32 3.58 -15.33 -0.35
N ALA A 33 2.85 -16.37 -0.77
CA ALA A 33 3.07 -17.06 -2.04
C ALA A 33 2.80 -16.14 -3.25
N ASP A 34 1.75 -15.33 -3.19
CA ASP A 34 1.41 -14.37 -4.25
C ASP A 34 2.50 -13.29 -4.40
N TRP A 35 3.06 -12.84 -3.27
CA TRP A 35 4.20 -11.92 -3.26
C TRP A 35 5.43 -12.53 -3.91
N TRP A 36 5.76 -13.78 -3.59
CA TRP A 36 6.87 -14.49 -4.22
C TRP A 36 6.63 -14.71 -5.72
N LEU A 37 5.41 -15.10 -6.09
CA LEU A 37 5.04 -15.31 -7.49
C LEU A 37 5.19 -14.04 -8.32
N ARG A 38 4.74 -12.89 -7.79
CA ARG A 38 4.99 -11.58 -8.41
C ARG A 38 6.48 -11.31 -8.60
N SER A 39 7.29 -11.56 -7.57
CA SER A 39 8.74 -11.33 -7.62
C SER A 39 9.40 -12.22 -8.68
N ILE A 40 8.98 -13.47 -8.78
CA ILE A 40 9.48 -14.44 -9.78
C ILE A 40 9.08 -14.01 -11.19
N GLU A 41 7.80 -13.70 -11.43
CA GLU A 41 7.29 -13.22 -12.73
C GLU A 41 8.05 -11.99 -13.21
N TYR A 42 8.24 -11.01 -12.32
CA TYR A 42 9.00 -9.81 -12.63
C TYR A 42 10.46 -10.13 -12.96
N SER A 43 11.11 -10.96 -12.15
CA SER A 43 12.51 -11.35 -12.35
C SER A 43 12.70 -12.06 -13.70
N LEU A 44 11.76 -12.92 -14.10
CA LEU A 44 11.80 -13.60 -15.40
C LEU A 44 11.69 -12.62 -16.56
N ARG A 45 10.71 -11.70 -16.53
CA ARG A 45 10.57 -10.66 -17.56
C ARG A 45 11.80 -9.76 -17.62
N TRP A 46 12.37 -9.44 -16.46
CA TRP A 46 13.59 -8.66 -16.39
C TRP A 46 14.78 -9.40 -17.02
N LEU A 47 14.95 -10.69 -16.75
CA LEU A 47 16.01 -11.51 -17.34
C LEU A 47 15.88 -11.62 -18.86
N VAL A 48 14.66 -11.84 -19.37
CA VAL A 48 14.39 -11.85 -20.81
C VAL A 48 14.77 -10.50 -21.41
N TRP A 49 14.29 -9.41 -20.81
CA TRP A 49 14.62 -8.05 -21.25
C TRP A 49 16.12 -7.76 -21.22
N ALA A 50 16.83 -8.14 -20.16
CA ALA A 50 18.27 -7.89 -20.02
C ALA A 50 19.10 -8.52 -21.15
N LYS A 51 18.61 -9.63 -21.74
CA LYS A 51 19.23 -10.29 -22.89
C LYS A 51 18.88 -9.66 -24.24
N THR A 52 17.93 -8.73 -24.31
CA THR A 52 17.58 -8.03 -25.55
C THR A 52 18.52 -6.88 -25.87
N ARG A 53 18.57 -6.44 -27.14
CA ARG A 53 19.28 -5.21 -27.55
C ARG A 53 18.75 -3.97 -26.84
N ASP A 54 17.46 -3.95 -26.51
CA ASP A 54 16.84 -2.86 -25.73
C ASP A 54 17.34 -2.86 -24.28
N GLY A 55 17.50 -4.05 -23.69
CA GLY A 55 18.15 -4.21 -22.38
C GLY A 55 19.57 -3.68 -22.35
N GLN A 56 20.39 -4.03 -23.35
CA GLN A 56 21.76 -3.53 -23.49
C GLN A 56 21.83 -2.01 -23.64
N ARG A 57 20.80 -1.40 -24.24
CA ARG A 57 20.69 0.06 -24.39
C ARG A 57 19.87 0.73 -23.29
N ASN A 58 19.49 -0.02 -22.25
CA ASN A 58 18.66 0.41 -21.12
C ASN A 58 17.33 1.09 -21.53
N ARG A 59 16.64 0.54 -22.54
CA ARG A 59 15.36 1.05 -23.06
C ARG A 59 14.24 0.06 -22.75
N GLY A 60 13.02 0.56 -22.49
CA GLY A 60 11.82 -0.27 -22.39
C GLY A 60 11.83 -1.29 -21.24
N LYS A 61 12.43 -0.94 -20.09
CA LYS A 61 12.49 -1.83 -18.92
C LYS A 61 11.08 -2.30 -18.51
N PRO A 62 10.88 -3.61 -18.26
CA PRO A 62 9.60 -4.11 -17.78
C PRO A 62 9.23 -3.47 -16.45
N LYS A 63 7.94 -3.14 -16.31
CA LYS A 63 7.36 -2.64 -15.06
C LYS A 63 6.86 -3.82 -14.22
N PRO A 64 7.10 -3.81 -12.90
CA PRO A 64 6.51 -4.80 -12.01
C PRO A 64 4.98 -4.79 -12.12
N THR A 65 4.38 -5.98 -12.03
CA THR A 65 2.93 -6.13 -11.90
C THR A 65 2.46 -5.35 -10.66
N PRO A 66 1.36 -4.57 -10.71
CA PRO A 66 0.92 -3.79 -9.56
C PRO A 66 0.48 -4.70 -8.41
N ALA A 67 0.94 -4.42 -7.18
CA ALA A 67 0.48 -5.12 -6.00
C ALA A 67 -0.83 -4.50 -5.44
N PRO A 68 -1.58 -5.23 -4.60
CA PRO A 68 -2.72 -4.70 -3.86
C PRO A 68 -2.27 -3.58 -2.93
N GLY A 69 -3.00 -2.47 -2.93
CA GLY A 69 -2.62 -1.25 -2.22
C GLY A 69 -1.49 -0.45 -2.89
N GLU A 70 -0.87 -0.94 -3.97
CA GLU A 70 -0.07 -0.12 -4.90
C GLU A 70 -0.96 0.45 -6.02
N THR A 71 -2.10 1.02 -5.64
CA THR A 71 -2.87 1.84 -6.58
C THR A 71 -2.13 3.15 -6.74
N THR A 72 -1.79 3.45 -8.00
CA THR A 72 -1.29 4.68 -8.63
C THR A 72 -0.87 5.79 -7.65
N PRO A 73 0.35 6.36 -7.73
CA PRO A 73 0.76 7.44 -6.83
C PRO A 73 -0.37 8.46 -6.78
N LYS A 74 -0.99 8.63 -5.61
CA LYS A 74 -2.08 9.59 -5.40
C LYS A 74 -1.62 10.86 -6.09
N ARG A 75 -2.24 11.19 -7.22
CA ARG A 75 -1.97 12.43 -7.94
C ARG A 75 -2.11 13.46 -6.84
N ARG A 76 -1.03 14.18 -6.50
CA ARG A 76 -1.12 15.24 -5.49
C ARG A 76 -2.25 16.14 -5.99
N ASP A 77 -3.40 16.10 -5.33
CA ASP A 77 -4.48 16.99 -5.68
C ASP A 77 -3.89 18.40 -5.58
N PRO A 78 -3.87 19.18 -6.67
CA PRO A 78 -3.24 20.50 -6.64
C PRO A 78 -3.91 21.44 -5.64
N GLU A 79 -5.14 21.12 -5.20
CA GLU A 79 -5.86 21.80 -4.13
C GLU A 79 -5.38 21.46 -2.71
N LEU A 80 -4.76 20.30 -2.49
CA LEU A 80 -4.28 19.89 -1.16
C LEU A 80 -2.89 20.50 -0.92
N THR A 81 -2.88 21.77 -0.53
CA THR A 81 -1.65 22.43 -0.06
C THR A 81 -1.26 21.86 1.30
N GLY A 82 -0.10 21.21 1.37
CA GLY A 82 0.42 20.67 2.63
C GLY A 82 0.65 21.78 3.66
N MET A 83 0.08 21.63 4.86
CA MET A 83 0.37 22.55 5.97
C MET A 83 1.83 22.46 6.39
N SER A 84 2.44 23.60 6.73
CA SER A 84 3.73 23.59 7.42
C SER A 84 3.60 22.95 8.82
N LYS A 85 4.70 22.40 9.35
CA LYS A 85 4.72 21.73 10.68
C LYS A 85 4.15 22.61 11.80
N ARG A 86 4.34 23.93 11.72
CA ARG A 86 3.79 24.91 12.67
C ARG A 86 2.27 25.05 12.54
N GLN A 87 1.76 25.12 11.32
CA GLN A 87 0.31 25.19 11.05
C GLN A 87 -0.41 23.91 11.47
N LEU A 88 0.18 22.75 11.18
CA LEU A 88 -0.37 21.46 11.60
C LEU A 88 -0.49 21.36 13.13
N ARG A 89 0.55 21.77 13.87
CA ARG A 89 0.53 21.80 15.35
C ARG A 89 -0.56 22.72 15.88
N ALA A 90 -0.70 23.92 15.31
CA ALA A 90 -1.75 24.87 15.70
C ALA A 90 -3.16 24.31 15.43
N TYR A 91 -3.35 23.60 14.31
CA TYR A 91 -4.62 22.94 13.99
C TYR A 91 -4.94 21.81 14.97
N LEU A 92 -3.98 20.93 15.27
CA LEU A 92 -4.17 19.82 16.20
C LEU A 92 -4.45 20.25 17.64
N ASN A 93 -3.91 21.40 18.06
CA ASN A 93 -4.12 21.98 19.38
C ASN A 93 -5.49 22.68 19.54
N ARG A 94 -6.28 22.82 18.47
CA ARG A 94 -7.64 23.35 18.62
C ARG A 94 -8.50 22.32 19.36
N PRO A 95 -9.24 22.71 20.42
CA PRO A 95 -10.14 21.80 21.12
C PRO A 95 -11.18 21.29 20.13
N ARG A 96 -11.30 19.95 20.02
CA ARG A 96 -12.07 19.31 18.95
C ARG A 96 -13.58 19.28 19.19
N VAL A 97 -14.04 19.73 20.36
CA VAL A 97 -15.46 19.83 20.71
C VAL A 97 -15.62 20.98 21.72
N ALA A 98 -16.67 21.79 21.57
CA ALA A 98 -17.12 22.67 22.64
C ALA A 98 -17.76 21.81 23.73
N LEU A 99 -17.30 21.93 24.97
CA LEU A 99 -18.04 21.43 26.13
C LEU A 99 -19.29 22.31 26.26
N THR A 100 -20.39 21.88 25.64
CA THR A 100 -21.76 22.27 26.00
C THR A 100 -22.33 21.25 26.95
#